data_AF-A0A1H8WS62-F1
#
_entry.id   AF-A0A1H8WS62-F1
#
_cell.length_a   1.000
_cell.length_b   1.000
_cell.length_c   1.000
_cell.angle_alpha   90.00
_cell.angle_beta   90.00
_cell.angle_gamma   90.00
#
_symmetry.space_group_name_H-M   'P 1'
#
loop_
_entity.id
_entity.type
_entity.pdbx_description
1 polymer ?
#
loop_
_entity_poly.entity_id
_entity_poly.type
_entity_poly.pdbx_seq_one_letter_code
_entity_poly.pdbx_strand_id
1 'polypeptide(L)'
;MQTRRSALKAGAAVVGLSVLPPSMHALSTDETSGSCVFIYDDGHDTDRTKTLPVHRELDAPACLATVSGYLSPTGDYLSEDDIQEFLDADWEILSHTDYHRPVGQIPLTDDVEEGDTKLEVRSSFHGRIGGDPLEVVDDDGNAIRVVVDDRNDGVITLQEPAPGPVSASANGRVRFPAEFTREKLRESKEELQELGGQARGFIAPFGVYDEWAAQLVAEQFEACGNGRFGDGINEDVNPYWLKRIQYEEMSPNELDALAAEAAERNAILILGSHSWDEDLTESEIKNAIQTVRDNGLAIRTLHDALVATGAVEDSEETSDDPKQTPTETPTETPEEPDEPEQTPTETPTETPEEPDEPEQTPTETPTETPEEPDEPKQTPTETPTETPEEPDEPEDNEPENNEPTQTSIPESTAPPEPPSSGDSSPPPDSLERSEPPDAPEPEETAKPTPRTTVTSTPSSAETPPPTSPTTVTSTSSPTETPPPTTAPATTSARGDERTSRTPESTTPARQSDSSGRIPFLSDLFDWLAKLLSL
;
A
#
# COMPACT_ATOMS: atom_id res chain seq x y z
N MET A 1 -38.00 16.63 32.92
CA MET A 1 -37.77 17.35 34.19
C MET A 1 -36.53 18.21 34.04
N GLN A 2 -36.71 19.53 34.14
CA GLN A 2 -35.68 20.57 34.05
C GLN A 2 -35.25 21.00 35.46
N THR A 3 -33.96 21.30 35.67
CA THR A 3 -33.46 22.26 36.68
C THR A 3 -32.06 22.73 36.21
N ARG A 4 -31.91 23.93 35.66
CA ARG A 4 -31.68 25.26 36.30
C ARG A 4 -30.26 25.50 36.88
N ARG A 5 -29.49 26.28 36.11
CA ARG A 5 -28.80 27.55 36.43
C ARG A 5 -27.84 27.67 37.64
N SER A 6 -26.58 27.98 37.27
CA SER A 6 -25.79 29.18 37.63
C SER A 6 -25.05 29.25 38.97
N ALA A 7 -23.72 29.40 38.88
CA ALA A 7 -22.95 30.26 39.78
C ALA A 7 -21.75 30.90 39.03
N LEU A 8 -21.68 32.23 39.13
CA LEU A 8 -20.60 33.09 38.65
C LEU A 8 -19.26 32.79 39.37
N LYS A 9 -18.15 32.97 38.66
CA LYS A 9 -16.95 33.58 39.24
C LYS A 9 -16.24 34.46 38.21
N ALA A 10 -16.38 35.77 38.42
CA ALA A 10 -15.51 36.77 37.83
C ALA A 10 -14.16 36.73 38.57
N GLY A 11 -13.06 36.64 37.82
CA GLY A 11 -11.69 36.72 38.31
C GLY A 11 -10.88 37.60 37.38
N ALA A 12 -10.15 38.54 37.96
CA ALA A 12 -9.64 39.75 37.33
C ALA A 12 -8.57 39.52 36.25
N ALA A 13 -8.67 40.33 35.20
CA ALA A 13 -7.62 40.56 34.22
C ALA A 13 -6.41 41.25 34.87
N VAL A 14 -5.24 40.63 34.77
CA VAL A 14 -3.94 41.29 34.91
C VAL A 14 -3.31 41.33 33.53
N VAL A 15 -3.34 42.51 32.92
CA VAL A 15 -2.64 42.83 31.67
C VAL A 15 -1.17 43.00 32.02
N GLY A 16 -0.40 41.92 31.93
CA GLY A 16 1.07 41.95 31.91
C GLY A 16 1.53 42.00 30.46
N LEU A 17 1.84 43.20 29.96
CA LEU A 17 2.45 43.41 28.65
C LEU A 17 3.91 42.95 28.70
N SER A 18 4.16 41.66 28.56
CA SER A 18 5.50 41.13 28.33
C SER A 18 5.84 41.33 26.87
N VAL A 19 6.77 42.26 26.61
CA VAL A 19 7.39 42.46 25.30
C VAL A 19 8.25 41.22 25.02
N LEU A 20 7.67 40.22 24.37
CA LEU A 20 8.44 39.13 23.79
C LEU A 20 9.18 39.68 22.56
N PRO A 21 10.48 39.39 22.39
CA PRO A 21 11.18 39.72 21.17
C PRO A 21 10.51 38.98 19.99
N PRO A 22 10.40 39.61 18.81
CA PRO A 22 9.90 38.93 17.63
C PRO A 22 10.99 37.95 17.16
N SER A 23 10.97 36.72 17.66
CA SER A 23 11.60 35.60 16.95
C SER A 23 10.67 35.19 15.81
N MET A 24 10.57 36.08 14.81
CA MET A 24 10.09 35.71 13.49
C MET A 24 11.33 35.59 12.62
N HIS A 25 11.96 34.41 12.65
CA HIS A 25 12.54 33.91 11.41
C HIS A 25 11.35 33.59 10.52
N ALA A 26 10.83 34.61 9.83
CA ALA A 26 10.07 34.38 8.62
C ALA A 26 11.07 33.75 7.65
N LEU A 27 11.17 32.41 7.70
CA LEU A 27 11.77 31.64 6.66
C LEU A 27 11.09 32.09 5.38
N SER A 28 11.87 32.72 4.50
CA SER A 28 11.42 33.05 3.17
C SER A 28 10.86 31.76 2.60
N THR A 29 9.56 31.72 2.32
CA THR A 29 8.90 30.71 1.49
C THR A 29 9.41 30.90 0.07
N ASP A 30 10.71 30.68 -0.12
CA ASP A 30 11.33 30.71 -1.42
C ASP A 30 10.77 29.49 -2.12
N GLU A 31 9.80 29.70 -3.01
CA GLU A 31 9.06 28.66 -3.75
C GLU A 31 9.95 27.86 -4.72
N THR A 32 11.26 27.85 -4.49
CA THR A 32 12.28 27.26 -5.38
C THR A 32 13.21 26.28 -4.66
N SER A 33 12.93 25.93 -3.40
CA SER A 33 13.64 24.85 -2.73
C SER A 33 13.02 23.50 -3.07
N GLY A 34 13.86 22.47 -3.28
CA GLY A 34 13.41 21.08 -3.40
C GLY A 34 12.61 20.64 -2.17
N SER A 35 11.95 19.50 -2.28
CA SER A 35 11.12 18.95 -1.19
C SER A 35 11.68 17.64 -0.67
N CYS A 36 11.36 17.30 0.57
CA CYS A 36 11.61 15.99 1.14
C CYS A 36 10.31 15.43 1.74
N VAL A 37 10.04 14.15 1.48
CA VAL A 37 8.88 13.41 1.98
C VAL A 37 9.39 12.26 2.83
N PHE A 38 8.91 12.17 4.06
CA PHE A 38 9.12 11.01 4.94
C PHE A 38 7.89 10.10 4.85
N ILE A 39 8.10 8.80 4.63
CA ILE A 39 7.02 7.81 4.56
C ILE A 39 7.33 6.67 5.52
N TYR A 40 6.41 6.37 6.42
CA TYR A 40 6.49 5.22 7.31
C TYR A 40 5.45 4.17 6.90
N ASP A 41 5.93 2.96 6.61
CA ASP A 41 5.10 1.87 6.09
C ASP A 41 4.44 1.05 7.22
N ASP A 42 3.44 0.26 6.84
CA ASP A 42 2.65 -0.70 7.63
C ASP A 42 1.61 -0.15 8.62
N GLY A 43 1.82 1.01 9.24
CA GLY A 43 0.94 1.51 10.29
C GLY A 43 1.10 0.74 11.61
N HIS A 44 2.35 0.57 12.03
CA HIS A 44 2.72 -0.10 13.28
C HIS A 44 2.60 0.88 14.47
N ASP A 45 2.37 0.40 15.69
CA ASP A 45 2.21 1.27 16.88
C ASP A 45 3.49 2.08 17.20
N THR A 46 4.63 1.64 16.70
CA THR A 46 5.89 2.40 16.73
C THR A 46 5.81 3.67 15.89
N ASP A 47 4.93 3.78 14.90
CA ASP A 47 4.71 5.05 14.21
C ASP A 47 4.21 6.10 15.22
N ARG A 48 3.24 5.73 16.07
CA ARG A 48 2.65 6.62 17.08
C ARG A 48 3.62 6.89 18.23
N THR A 49 4.30 5.85 18.70
CA THR A 49 5.11 5.93 19.94
C THR A 49 6.55 6.38 19.70
N LYS A 50 7.11 6.18 18.49
CA LYS A 50 8.49 6.51 18.13
C LYS A 50 8.58 7.66 17.13
N THR A 51 7.88 7.60 15.99
CA THR A 51 8.08 8.56 14.88
C THR A 51 7.33 9.87 15.09
N LEU A 52 6.03 9.79 15.41
CA LEU A 52 5.14 10.94 15.59
C LEU A 52 5.64 11.93 16.65
N PRO A 53 6.17 11.51 17.81
CA PRO A 53 6.70 12.44 18.81
C PRO A 53 7.89 13.25 18.30
N VAL A 54 8.80 12.64 17.54
CA VAL A 54 9.99 13.33 16.97
C VAL A 54 9.57 14.35 15.92
N HIS A 55 8.65 13.97 15.03
CA HIS A 55 8.11 14.88 14.02
C HIS A 55 7.33 16.05 14.63
N ARG A 56 6.52 15.80 15.67
CA ARG A 56 5.85 16.85 16.47
C ARG A 56 6.86 17.77 17.17
N GLU A 57 7.92 17.21 17.77
CA GLU A 57 8.99 18.00 18.40
C GLU A 57 9.64 18.97 17.40
N LEU A 58 9.82 18.51 16.18
CA LEU A 58 10.52 19.24 15.13
C LEU A 58 9.60 20.03 14.21
N ASP A 59 8.27 19.97 14.34
CA ASP A 59 7.30 20.61 13.44
C ASP A 59 7.54 20.18 11.98
N ALA A 60 7.61 18.87 11.73
CA ALA A 60 7.87 18.27 10.43
C ALA A 60 6.74 17.31 10.04
N PRO A 61 5.96 17.58 8.98
CA PRO A 61 4.95 16.64 8.51
C PRO A 61 5.60 15.38 7.92
N ALA A 62 4.82 14.30 7.82
CA ALA A 62 5.21 13.07 7.14
C ALA A 62 3.98 12.37 6.55
N CYS A 63 4.20 11.20 5.97
CA CYS A 63 3.18 10.30 5.48
C CYS A 63 3.18 9.00 6.29
N LEU A 64 1.99 8.48 6.55
CA LEU A 64 1.78 7.16 7.13
C LEU A 64 1.12 6.26 6.09
N ALA A 65 1.81 5.23 5.63
CA ALA A 65 1.26 4.25 4.69
C ALA A 65 0.67 3.07 5.46
N THR A 66 -0.64 3.09 5.61
CA THR A 66 -1.37 2.19 6.52
C THR A 66 -1.94 0.99 5.78
N VAL A 67 -1.73 -0.20 6.35
CA VAL A 67 -2.46 -1.41 5.96
C VAL A 67 -3.80 -1.41 6.70
N SER A 68 -4.90 -1.08 6.01
CA SER A 68 -6.17 -0.77 6.69
C SER A 68 -6.76 -1.96 7.46
N GLY A 69 -6.59 -3.18 6.96
CA GLY A 69 -7.02 -4.42 7.61
C GLY A 69 -6.09 -4.91 8.73
N TYR A 70 -4.95 -4.26 8.97
CA TYR A 70 -4.13 -4.49 10.17
C TYR A 70 -4.50 -3.59 11.34
N LEU A 71 -5.33 -2.57 11.12
CA LEU A 71 -5.76 -1.68 12.18
C LEU A 71 -6.43 -2.48 13.30
N SER A 72 -5.92 -2.32 14.52
CA SER A 72 -6.37 -3.08 15.66
C SER A 72 -6.26 -2.27 16.95
N PRO A 73 -7.29 -2.28 17.81
CA PRO A 73 -7.18 -1.68 19.15
C PRO A 73 -6.26 -2.49 20.09
N THR A 74 -5.89 -3.71 19.69
CA THR A 74 -5.06 -4.62 20.48
C THR A 74 -4.03 -5.27 19.57
N GLY A 75 -2.77 -4.94 19.75
CA GLY A 75 -1.68 -5.53 18.98
C GLY A 75 -0.55 -4.54 18.76
N ASP A 76 0.33 -4.90 17.84
CA ASP A 76 1.49 -4.09 17.48
C ASP A 76 1.18 -3.09 16.34
N TYR A 77 -0.06 -3.05 15.86
CA TYR A 77 -0.52 -2.12 14.83
C TYR A 77 -1.38 -1.00 15.43
N LEU A 78 -1.50 0.10 14.69
CA LEU A 78 -2.31 1.25 15.09
C LEU A 78 -3.79 0.89 15.19
N SER A 79 -4.50 1.55 16.10
CA SER A 79 -5.96 1.52 16.13
C SER A 79 -6.56 2.61 15.23
N GLU A 80 -7.85 2.50 14.93
CA GLU A 80 -8.60 3.55 14.24
C GLU A 80 -8.52 4.91 14.97
N ASP A 81 -8.57 4.91 16.30
CA ASP A 81 -8.43 6.13 17.11
C ASP A 81 -7.03 6.75 16.99
N ASP A 82 -6.00 5.92 16.80
CA ASP A 82 -4.62 6.39 16.66
C ASP A 82 -4.40 7.14 15.35
N ILE A 83 -5.07 6.74 14.27
CA ILE A 83 -5.02 7.44 12.97
C ILE A 83 -5.40 8.92 13.14
N GLN A 84 -6.35 9.22 14.03
CA GLN A 84 -6.75 10.60 14.27
C GLN A 84 -5.62 11.46 14.87
N GLU A 85 -4.69 10.87 15.63
CA GLU A 85 -3.54 11.60 16.14
C GLU A 85 -2.57 12.06 15.04
N PHE A 86 -2.45 11.28 13.96
CA PHE A 86 -1.63 11.63 12.81
C PHE A 86 -2.32 12.71 11.97
N LEU A 87 -3.63 12.61 11.77
CA LEU A 87 -4.43 13.64 11.10
C LEU A 87 -4.35 14.97 11.84
N ASP A 88 -4.46 14.96 13.16
CA ASP A 88 -4.32 16.16 14.01
C ASP A 88 -2.90 16.76 13.97
N ALA A 89 -1.90 15.99 13.49
CA ALA A 89 -0.52 16.43 13.29
C ALA A 89 -0.23 16.82 11.83
N ASP A 90 -1.26 16.98 11.00
CA ASP A 90 -1.16 17.30 9.57
C ASP A 90 -0.34 16.26 8.76
N TRP A 91 -0.34 15.00 9.19
CA TRP A 91 0.24 13.92 8.39
C TRP A 91 -0.73 13.45 7.32
N GLU A 92 -0.19 13.03 6.17
CA GLU A 92 -0.98 12.41 5.12
C GLU A 92 -1.09 10.91 5.35
N ILE A 93 -2.32 10.38 5.31
CA ILE A 93 -2.57 8.94 5.37
C ILE A 93 -2.60 8.39 3.95
N LEU A 94 -1.68 7.47 3.65
CA LEU A 94 -1.56 6.77 2.38
C LEU A 94 -2.10 5.34 2.51
N SER A 95 -2.62 4.79 1.41
CA SER A 95 -2.99 3.37 1.38
C SER A 95 -1.75 2.49 1.22
N HIS A 96 -1.67 1.43 2.03
CA HIS A 96 -0.74 0.32 1.86
C HIS A 96 -1.49 -1.00 1.62
N THR A 97 -2.65 -0.93 0.95
CA THR A 97 -3.66 -1.99 0.74
C THR A 97 -4.37 -2.44 2.02
N ASP A 98 -5.36 -3.34 1.88
CA ASP A 98 -6.18 -3.83 3.00
C ASP A 98 -5.43 -4.85 3.88
N TYR A 99 -4.76 -5.83 3.29
CA TYR A 99 -4.00 -6.85 4.03
C TYR A 99 -2.58 -7.02 3.47
N HIS A 100 -1.92 -5.88 3.21
CA HIS A 100 -0.54 -5.81 2.73
C HIS A 100 -0.31 -6.70 1.49
N ARG A 101 -1.28 -6.70 0.57
CA ARG A 101 -1.26 -7.52 -0.65
C ARG A 101 -0.39 -6.85 -1.71
N PRO A 102 0.54 -7.55 -2.37
CA PRO A 102 1.25 -6.98 -3.51
C PRO A 102 0.29 -6.65 -4.65
N VAL A 103 0.61 -5.63 -5.44
CA VAL A 103 -0.25 -5.18 -6.56
C VAL A 103 0.38 -5.34 -7.94
N GLY A 104 1.70 -5.54 -8.02
CA GLY A 104 2.43 -5.86 -9.25
C GLY A 104 2.40 -7.35 -9.60
N GLN A 105 3.12 -7.71 -10.66
CA GLN A 105 3.21 -9.09 -11.14
C GLN A 105 4.53 -9.72 -10.67
N ILE A 106 4.51 -11.01 -10.32
CA ILE A 106 5.72 -11.77 -9.95
C ILE A 106 6.05 -12.78 -11.05
N PRO A 107 7.29 -12.79 -11.58
CA PRO A 107 7.69 -13.77 -12.57
C PRO A 107 7.63 -15.21 -12.05
N LEU A 108 7.18 -16.13 -12.89
CA LEU A 108 7.38 -17.57 -12.71
C LEU A 108 8.87 -17.91 -12.87
N THR A 109 9.36 -18.87 -12.10
CA THR A 109 10.71 -19.44 -12.27
C THR A 109 10.70 -20.73 -13.08
N ASP A 110 9.59 -21.48 -13.06
CA ASP A 110 9.38 -22.68 -13.86
C ASP A 110 8.04 -22.64 -14.61
N ASP A 111 7.96 -23.40 -15.71
CA ASP A 111 6.71 -23.58 -16.45
C ASP A 111 5.65 -24.23 -15.54
N VAL A 112 4.40 -23.83 -15.72
CA VAL A 112 3.23 -24.47 -15.08
C VAL A 112 2.63 -25.45 -16.06
N GLU A 113 2.40 -26.68 -15.65
CA GLU A 113 1.73 -27.71 -16.43
C GLU A 113 0.31 -27.97 -15.91
N GLU A 114 -0.57 -28.52 -16.77
CA GLU A 114 -1.89 -28.97 -16.34
C GLU A 114 -1.77 -30.05 -15.24
N GLY A 115 -2.42 -29.83 -14.10
CA GLY A 115 -2.38 -30.74 -12.97
C GLY A 115 -1.30 -30.43 -11.93
N ASP A 116 -0.47 -29.41 -12.14
CA ASP A 116 0.47 -28.95 -11.12
C ASP A 116 -0.27 -28.34 -9.94
N THR A 117 0.18 -28.63 -8.72
CA THR A 117 -0.41 -28.08 -7.48
C THR A 117 0.47 -27.01 -6.84
N LYS A 118 1.50 -26.56 -7.56
CA LYS A 118 2.49 -25.60 -7.09
C LYS A 118 2.87 -24.66 -8.21
N LEU A 119 3.13 -23.40 -7.86
CA LEU A 119 3.72 -22.40 -8.73
C LEU A 119 5.10 -22.05 -8.18
N GLU A 120 6.13 -22.28 -8.98
CA GLU A 120 7.49 -21.84 -8.67
C GLU A 120 7.64 -20.38 -9.15
N VAL A 121 7.91 -19.47 -8.22
CA VAL A 121 7.88 -18.02 -8.42
C VAL A 121 9.13 -17.36 -7.85
N ARG A 122 9.48 -16.19 -8.38
CA ARG A 122 10.62 -15.43 -7.85
C ARG A 122 10.39 -14.99 -6.39
N SER A 123 9.15 -14.78 -5.99
CA SER A 123 8.74 -14.47 -4.62
C SER A 123 7.31 -14.95 -4.39
N SER A 124 7.03 -15.46 -3.19
CA SER A 124 5.73 -16.03 -2.85
C SER A 124 4.78 -15.03 -2.17
N PHE A 125 5.02 -13.71 -2.26
CA PHE A 125 4.16 -12.70 -1.61
C PHE A 125 2.68 -12.76 -2.03
N HIS A 126 2.38 -13.19 -3.26
CA HIS A 126 0.99 -13.40 -3.72
C HIS A 126 0.30 -14.60 -3.05
N GLY A 127 1.06 -15.51 -2.43
CA GLY A 127 0.54 -16.68 -1.74
C GLY A 127 0.35 -16.48 -0.23
N ARG A 128 0.48 -15.25 0.29
CA ARG A 128 0.47 -14.99 1.74
C ARG A 128 -0.88 -15.30 2.40
N ILE A 129 -1.98 -15.20 1.66
CA ILE A 129 -3.33 -15.38 2.19
C ILE A 129 -4.00 -16.54 1.45
N GLY A 130 -4.22 -17.63 2.16
CA GLY A 130 -4.98 -18.78 1.66
C GLY A 130 -6.39 -18.37 1.23
N GLY A 131 -6.84 -18.87 0.09
CA GLY A 131 -8.14 -18.55 -0.51
C GLY A 131 -8.12 -17.38 -1.48
N ASP A 132 -7.04 -16.60 -1.54
CA ASP A 132 -6.95 -15.52 -2.53
C ASP A 132 -6.90 -16.08 -3.97
N PRO A 133 -7.60 -15.45 -4.92
CA PRO A 133 -7.58 -15.86 -6.32
C PRO A 133 -6.32 -15.33 -7.00
N LEU A 134 -5.67 -16.15 -7.83
CA LEU A 134 -4.56 -15.73 -8.67
C LEU A 134 -4.86 -15.96 -10.16
N GLU A 135 -4.27 -15.12 -10.98
CA GLU A 135 -4.16 -15.29 -12.42
C GLU A 135 -2.70 -15.58 -12.76
N VAL A 136 -2.46 -16.68 -13.47
CA VAL A 136 -1.14 -17.01 -14.03
C VAL A 136 -1.23 -16.77 -15.53
N VAL A 137 -0.40 -15.86 -16.05
CA VAL A 137 -0.48 -15.38 -17.43
C VAL A 137 0.89 -15.38 -18.12
N ASP A 138 0.91 -15.51 -19.44
CA ASP A 138 2.10 -15.33 -20.27
C ASP A 138 1.85 -14.34 -21.43
N ASP A 139 2.91 -14.02 -22.19
CA ASP A 139 2.83 -13.10 -23.33
C ASP A 139 2.19 -13.73 -24.59
N ASP A 140 2.03 -15.06 -24.61
CA ASP A 140 1.31 -15.77 -25.67
C ASP A 140 -0.22 -15.67 -25.50
N GLY A 141 -0.67 -15.06 -24.40
CA GLY A 141 -2.08 -14.84 -24.08
C GLY A 141 -2.73 -16.03 -23.37
N ASN A 142 -1.94 -16.99 -22.88
CA ASN A 142 -2.46 -18.00 -21.97
C ASN A 142 -2.72 -17.35 -20.61
N ALA A 143 -3.86 -17.68 -20.01
CA ALA A 143 -4.25 -17.23 -18.70
C ALA A 143 -5.03 -18.34 -18.01
N ILE A 144 -4.58 -18.74 -16.83
CA ILE A 144 -5.31 -19.67 -15.95
C ILE A 144 -5.65 -18.96 -14.64
N ARG A 145 -6.76 -19.36 -14.03
CA ARG A 145 -7.15 -18.93 -12.69
C ARG A 145 -6.92 -20.07 -11.71
N VAL A 146 -6.31 -19.75 -10.57
CA VAL A 146 -6.01 -20.68 -9.49
C VAL A 146 -6.34 -20.03 -8.16
N VAL A 147 -6.36 -20.82 -7.08
CA VAL A 147 -6.65 -20.32 -5.72
C VAL A 147 -5.50 -20.75 -4.81
N VAL A 148 -5.00 -19.81 -4.01
CA VAL A 148 -3.92 -20.05 -3.05
C VAL A 148 -4.40 -21.00 -1.95
N ASP A 149 -3.62 -22.03 -1.66
CA ASP A 149 -3.77 -22.84 -0.44
C ASP A 149 -2.84 -22.28 0.65
N ASP A 150 -1.55 -22.25 0.35
CA ASP A 150 -0.47 -21.87 1.25
C ASP A 150 0.75 -21.38 0.45
N ARG A 151 1.78 -20.88 1.13
CA ARG A 151 3.06 -20.51 0.54
C ARG A 151 4.26 -21.04 1.31
N ASN A 152 5.37 -21.13 0.60
CA ASN A 152 6.70 -21.23 1.18
C ASN A 152 7.64 -20.35 0.33
N ASP A 153 8.89 -20.19 0.73
CA ASP A 153 9.88 -19.44 -0.03
C ASP A 153 9.95 -19.89 -1.49
N GLY A 154 9.63 -18.95 -2.39
CA GLY A 154 9.62 -19.17 -3.83
C GLY A 154 8.52 -20.09 -4.37
N VAL A 155 7.61 -20.59 -3.52
CA VAL A 155 6.57 -21.56 -3.93
C VAL A 155 5.20 -21.12 -3.44
N ILE A 156 4.21 -21.09 -4.33
CA ILE A 156 2.79 -20.94 -3.98
C ILE A 156 2.09 -22.29 -4.19
N THR A 157 1.45 -22.82 -3.16
CA THR A 157 0.66 -24.06 -3.24
C THR A 157 -0.77 -23.73 -3.64
N LEU A 158 -1.38 -24.56 -4.49
CA LEU A 158 -2.72 -24.34 -5.03
C LEU A 158 -3.76 -25.25 -4.37
N GLN A 159 -4.96 -24.74 -4.09
CA GLN A 159 -6.06 -25.54 -3.54
C GLN A 159 -6.55 -26.60 -4.54
N GLU A 160 -6.57 -26.22 -5.82
CA GLU A 160 -6.91 -27.09 -6.93
C GLU A 160 -5.74 -27.11 -7.93
N PRO A 161 -5.46 -28.25 -8.59
CA PRO A 161 -4.44 -28.32 -9.62
C PRO A 161 -4.68 -27.31 -10.75
N ALA A 162 -3.59 -26.77 -11.30
CA ALA A 162 -3.62 -25.84 -12.42
C ALA A 162 -4.43 -26.41 -13.59
N PRO A 163 -5.44 -25.68 -14.11
CA PRO A 163 -6.34 -26.20 -15.14
C PRO A 163 -5.75 -26.21 -16.55
N GLY A 164 -4.51 -25.75 -16.72
CA GLY A 164 -3.82 -25.68 -18.00
C GLY A 164 -2.39 -25.15 -17.85
N PRO A 165 -1.60 -25.20 -18.92
CA PRO A 165 -0.21 -24.79 -18.86
C PRO A 165 0.00 -23.29 -19.06
N VAL A 166 1.08 -22.74 -18.49
CA VAL A 166 1.60 -21.38 -18.72
C VAL A 166 3.12 -21.44 -18.75
N SER A 167 3.77 -20.85 -19.76
CA SER A 167 5.23 -20.93 -19.85
C SER A 167 5.93 -19.77 -19.14
N ALA A 168 6.86 -20.09 -18.24
CA ALA A 168 7.79 -19.13 -17.65
C ALA A 168 8.69 -18.50 -18.72
N SER A 169 9.10 -19.29 -19.72
CA SER A 169 9.95 -18.82 -20.83
C SER A 169 9.26 -17.81 -21.75
N ALA A 170 7.92 -17.77 -21.74
CA ALA A 170 7.08 -16.79 -22.43
C ALA A 170 6.73 -15.59 -21.54
N ASN A 171 7.64 -15.21 -20.62
CA ASN A 171 7.42 -14.19 -19.59
C ASN A 171 6.19 -14.48 -18.71
N GLY A 172 6.05 -15.75 -18.32
CA GLY A 172 5.02 -16.22 -17.41
C GLY A 172 5.10 -15.49 -16.06
N ARG A 173 3.95 -15.07 -15.53
CA ARG A 173 3.85 -14.30 -14.29
C ARG A 173 2.57 -14.63 -13.52
N VAL A 174 2.65 -14.44 -12.22
CA VAL A 174 1.55 -14.57 -11.26
C VAL A 174 1.13 -13.18 -10.80
N ARG A 175 -0.18 -12.95 -10.72
CA ARG A 175 -0.78 -11.73 -10.20
C ARG A 175 -2.15 -11.99 -9.62
N PHE A 176 -2.68 -11.05 -8.86
CA PHE A 176 -4.11 -11.04 -8.56
C PHE A 176 -4.94 -10.69 -9.82
N PRO A 177 -6.17 -11.22 -9.98
CA PRO A 177 -7.09 -10.77 -11.02
C PRO A 177 -7.37 -9.27 -10.91
N ALA A 178 -7.49 -8.58 -12.05
CA ALA A 178 -7.66 -7.12 -12.06
C ALA A 178 -8.93 -6.65 -11.32
N GLU A 179 -10.01 -7.43 -11.35
CA GLU A 179 -11.22 -7.15 -10.58
C GLU A 179 -10.98 -7.20 -9.06
N PHE A 180 -10.20 -8.19 -8.61
CA PHE A 180 -9.86 -8.37 -7.21
C PHE A 180 -8.93 -7.25 -6.74
N THR A 181 -7.89 -6.93 -7.52
CA THR A 181 -6.97 -5.83 -7.19
C THR A 181 -7.70 -4.49 -7.09
N ARG A 182 -8.63 -4.18 -8.01
CA ARG A 182 -9.43 -2.95 -7.95
C ARG A 182 -10.32 -2.92 -6.71
N GLU A 183 -10.97 -4.02 -6.39
CA GLU A 183 -11.79 -4.15 -5.19
C GLU A 183 -10.95 -3.87 -3.95
N LYS A 184 -9.76 -4.46 -3.82
CA LYS A 184 -8.89 -4.28 -2.65
C LYS A 184 -8.28 -2.89 -2.53
N LEU A 185 -7.89 -2.27 -3.65
CA LEU A 185 -7.45 -0.88 -3.68
C LEU A 185 -8.57 0.08 -3.25
N ARG A 186 -9.80 -0.16 -3.74
CA ARG A 186 -10.96 0.64 -3.38
C ARG A 186 -11.36 0.47 -1.91
N GLU A 187 -11.42 -0.77 -1.42
CA GLU A 187 -11.74 -1.06 -0.01
C GLU A 187 -10.76 -0.37 0.94
N SER A 188 -9.45 -0.52 0.71
CA SER A 188 -8.44 0.16 1.52
C SER A 188 -8.58 1.68 1.49
N LYS A 189 -8.88 2.26 0.31
CA LYS A 189 -9.12 3.70 0.19
C LYS A 189 -10.35 4.13 0.98
N GLU A 190 -11.48 3.45 0.80
CA GLU A 190 -12.75 3.78 1.46
C GLU A 190 -12.62 3.67 2.98
N GLU A 191 -11.99 2.61 3.49
CA GLU A 191 -11.75 2.42 4.93
C GLU A 191 -10.93 3.57 5.53
N LEU A 192 -9.82 3.96 4.88
CA LEU A 192 -8.98 5.07 5.37
C LEU A 192 -9.69 6.43 5.26
N GLN A 193 -10.56 6.61 4.26
CA GLN A 193 -11.39 7.81 4.12
C GLN A 193 -12.49 7.89 5.19
N GLU A 194 -13.07 6.77 5.59
CA GLU A 194 -14.03 6.72 6.70
C GLU A 194 -13.40 7.14 8.03
N LEU A 195 -12.09 6.93 8.20
CA LEU A 195 -11.30 7.40 9.34
C LEU A 195 -10.90 8.88 9.27
N GLY A 196 -11.29 9.58 8.21
CA GLY A 196 -10.94 11.00 7.99
C GLY A 196 -9.63 11.23 7.26
N GLY A 197 -8.93 10.16 6.85
CA GLY A 197 -7.78 10.25 5.96
C GLY A 197 -8.16 10.66 4.56
N GLN A 198 -7.27 11.33 3.84
CA GLN A 198 -7.52 11.68 2.44
C GLN A 198 -7.34 10.46 1.52
N ALA A 199 -6.39 9.57 1.86
CA ALA A 199 -6.03 8.37 1.11
C ALA A 199 -5.82 8.64 -0.40
N ARG A 200 -5.12 9.74 -0.72
CA ARG A 200 -4.88 10.19 -2.10
C ARG A 200 -3.69 9.49 -2.72
N GLY A 201 -2.65 9.23 -1.93
CA GLY A 201 -1.48 8.48 -2.35
C GLY A 201 -1.50 7.00 -1.92
N PHE A 202 -0.64 6.23 -2.56
CA PHE A 202 -0.49 4.80 -2.38
C PHE A 202 0.98 4.42 -2.19
N ILE A 203 1.25 3.37 -1.43
CA ILE A 203 2.55 2.70 -1.36
C ILE A 203 2.33 1.22 -1.69
N ALA A 204 3.08 0.69 -2.64
CA ALA A 204 3.00 -0.70 -3.04
C ALA A 204 3.65 -1.61 -2.00
N PRO A 205 2.91 -2.57 -1.40
CA PRO A 205 3.47 -3.57 -0.49
C PRO A 205 4.63 -4.32 -1.12
N PHE A 206 5.69 -4.52 -0.33
CA PHE A 206 6.93 -5.19 -0.72
C PHE A 206 7.64 -4.57 -1.95
N GLY A 207 7.25 -3.36 -2.37
CA GLY A 207 7.70 -2.74 -3.61
C GLY A 207 7.37 -3.55 -4.88
N VAL A 208 6.40 -4.47 -4.80
CA VAL A 208 5.94 -5.24 -5.96
C VAL A 208 4.98 -4.36 -6.77
N TYR A 209 5.54 -3.66 -7.75
CA TYR A 209 4.85 -2.67 -8.57
C TYR A 209 5.38 -2.68 -10.01
N ASP A 210 4.49 -2.56 -10.99
CA ASP A 210 4.82 -2.54 -12.41
C ASP A 210 3.80 -1.73 -13.23
N GLU A 211 3.91 -1.75 -14.56
CA GLU A 211 3.04 -0.96 -15.45
C GLU A 211 1.57 -1.39 -15.40
N TRP A 212 1.31 -2.66 -15.07
CA TRP A 212 -0.05 -3.16 -14.90
C TRP A 212 -0.64 -2.67 -13.58
N ALA A 213 0.12 -2.75 -12.48
CA ALA A 213 -0.26 -2.19 -11.20
C ALA A 213 -0.51 -0.68 -11.29
N ALA A 214 0.36 0.06 -11.99
CA ALA A 214 0.23 1.50 -12.15
C ALA A 214 -1.08 1.92 -12.80
N GLN A 215 -1.59 1.15 -13.77
CA GLN A 215 -2.89 1.42 -14.37
C GLN A 215 -4.02 1.27 -13.35
N LEU A 216 -4.01 0.21 -12.54
CA LEU A 216 -5.05 -0.04 -11.54
C LEU A 216 -4.98 0.96 -10.37
N VAL A 217 -3.77 1.29 -9.91
CA VAL A 217 -3.55 2.30 -8.87
C VAL A 217 -4.01 3.68 -9.34
N ALA A 218 -3.75 4.05 -10.58
CA ALA A 218 -4.20 5.34 -11.13
C ALA A 218 -5.73 5.48 -11.24
N GLU A 219 -6.48 4.38 -11.18
CA GLU A 219 -7.95 4.44 -11.10
C GLU A 219 -8.45 4.91 -9.73
N GLN A 220 -7.66 4.72 -8.66
CA GLN A 220 -8.06 4.98 -7.27
C GLN A 220 -7.24 6.08 -6.59
N PHE A 221 -5.97 6.24 -6.96
CA PHE A 221 -5.01 7.09 -6.27
C PHE A 221 -4.34 8.08 -7.23
N GLU A 222 -3.88 9.20 -6.70
CA GLU A 222 -3.20 10.27 -7.45
C GLU A 222 -1.71 9.96 -7.65
N ALA A 223 -1.11 9.13 -6.78
CA ALA A 223 0.31 8.83 -6.79
C ALA A 223 0.66 7.49 -6.16
N CYS A 224 1.84 6.96 -6.51
CA CYS A 224 2.50 5.83 -5.86
C CYS A 224 3.89 6.26 -5.38
N GLY A 225 4.08 6.39 -4.06
CA GLY A 225 5.30 6.92 -3.43
C GLY A 225 6.54 6.03 -3.56
N ASN A 226 6.38 4.78 -3.97
CA ASN A 226 7.46 3.81 -4.19
C ASN A 226 7.32 3.05 -5.52
N GLY A 227 6.74 3.69 -6.55
CA GLY A 227 6.52 3.06 -7.85
C GLY A 227 7.80 2.57 -8.55
N ARG A 228 8.98 3.05 -8.12
CA ARG A 228 10.28 2.57 -8.58
C ARG A 228 11.30 2.53 -7.44
N PHE A 229 12.16 1.52 -7.42
CA PHE A 229 13.36 1.53 -6.58
C PHE A 229 14.41 2.50 -7.13
N GLY A 230 15.08 3.25 -6.25
CA GLY A 230 16.16 4.13 -6.68
C GLY A 230 16.83 4.89 -5.54
N ASP A 231 17.46 5.99 -5.92
CA ASP A 231 18.16 6.93 -5.04
C ASP A 231 17.21 7.83 -4.22
N GLY A 232 15.90 7.75 -4.40
CA GLY A 232 14.93 8.62 -3.74
C GLY A 232 14.76 10.01 -4.37
N ILE A 233 15.57 10.42 -5.36
CA ILE A 233 15.57 11.78 -5.92
C ILE A 233 14.70 11.89 -7.18
N ASN A 234 13.67 12.73 -7.19
CA ASN A 234 12.70 12.84 -8.29
C ASN A 234 12.70 14.25 -8.91
N GLU A 235 13.34 14.41 -10.08
CA GLU A 235 13.40 15.67 -10.85
C GLU A 235 12.25 15.76 -11.88
N ASP A 236 12.14 14.74 -12.74
CA ASP A 236 11.06 14.60 -13.72
C ASP A 236 9.90 13.84 -13.08
N VAL A 237 9.16 14.54 -12.21
CA VAL A 237 8.14 13.93 -11.35
C VAL A 237 7.03 13.29 -12.20
N ASN A 238 6.95 11.96 -12.12
CA ASN A 238 5.80 11.19 -12.55
C ASN A 238 5.18 10.57 -11.29
N PRO A 239 3.94 10.95 -10.91
CA PRO A 239 3.38 10.59 -9.61
C PRO A 239 3.22 9.08 -9.38
N TYR A 240 3.19 8.26 -10.44
CA TYR A 240 3.08 6.80 -10.33
C TYR A 240 4.42 6.06 -10.41
N TRP A 241 5.53 6.77 -10.62
CA TRP A 241 6.86 6.16 -10.80
C TRP A 241 7.92 6.84 -9.94
N LEU A 242 7.51 7.26 -8.74
CA LEU A 242 8.39 7.92 -7.79
C LEU A 242 9.42 6.94 -7.26
N LYS A 243 10.66 7.44 -7.16
CA LYS A 243 11.78 6.75 -6.54
C LYS A 243 11.75 6.99 -5.04
N ARG A 244 11.82 5.91 -4.27
CA ARG A 244 11.98 5.91 -2.80
C ARG A 244 13.26 5.18 -2.42
N ILE A 245 13.90 5.64 -1.36
CA ILE A 245 15.03 4.97 -0.71
C ILE A 245 14.74 4.77 0.78
N GLN A 246 15.19 3.63 1.32
CA GLN A 246 15.16 3.35 2.76
C GLN A 246 16.34 4.06 3.43
N TYR A 247 16.10 4.75 4.54
CA TYR A 247 17.14 5.57 5.19
C TYR A 247 17.60 5.05 6.56
N GLU A 248 16.94 4.04 7.10
CA GLU A 248 17.30 3.39 8.37
C GLU A 248 18.73 2.82 8.36
N GLU A 249 19.21 2.31 7.22
CA GLU A 249 20.59 1.80 7.08
C GLU A 249 21.59 2.88 6.63
N MET A 250 21.16 4.12 6.39
CA MET A 250 21.99 5.15 5.76
C MET A 250 22.88 5.85 6.78
N SER A 251 24.17 5.97 6.48
CA SER A 251 25.05 6.76 7.35
C SER A 251 24.71 8.26 7.28
N PRO A 252 24.99 9.04 8.33
CA PRO A 252 24.73 10.49 8.32
C PRO A 252 25.36 11.25 7.14
N ASN A 253 26.55 10.82 6.69
CA ASN A 253 27.24 11.46 5.56
C ASN A 253 26.58 11.12 4.22
N GLU A 254 26.04 9.91 4.07
CA GLU A 254 25.31 9.50 2.87
C GLU A 254 24.00 10.27 2.77
N LEU A 255 23.29 10.42 3.90
CA LEU A 255 22.05 11.19 3.96
C LEU A 255 22.27 12.68 3.67
N ASP A 256 23.33 13.27 4.22
CA ASP A 256 23.72 14.66 3.94
C ASP A 256 24.03 14.87 2.46
N ALA A 257 24.82 13.97 1.85
CA ALA A 257 25.14 14.04 0.43
C ALA A 257 23.88 13.91 -0.44
N LEU A 258 22.96 13.01 -0.09
CA LEU A 258 21.72 12.80 -0.82
C LEU A 258 20.77 14.00 -0.72
N ALA A 259 20.64 14.58 0.48
CA ALA A 259 19.83 15.78 0.71
C ALA A 259 20.42 17.00 -0.02
N ALA A 260 21.75 17.18 0.03
CA ALA A 260 22.44 18.24 -0.72
C ALA A 260 22.20 18.11 -2.23
N GLU A 261 22.27 16.88 -2.77
CA GLU A 261 22.04 16.61 -4.18
C GLU A 261 20.60 16.91 -4.60
N ALA A 262 19.61 16.46 -3.81
CA ALA A 262 18.21 16.77 -4.07
C ALA A 262 17.94 18.28 -4.03
N ALA A 263 18.56 19.01 -3.11
CA ALA A 263 18.45 20.47 -3.00
C ALA A 263 19.07 21.18 -4.22
N GLU A 264 20.26 20.76 -4.65
CA GLU A 264 20.94 21.31 -5.85
C GLU A 264 20.07 21.13 -7.11
N ARG A 265 19.37 20.00 -7.20
CA ARG A 265 18.54 19.65 -8.34
C ARG A 265 17.10 20.19 -8.26
N ASN A 266 16.73 20.82 -7.15
CA ASN A 266 15.35 21.22 -6.87
C ASN A 266 14.35 20.05 -7.06
N ALA A 267 14.71 18.88 -6.55
CA ALA A 267 13.97 17.63 -6.72
C ALA A 267 13.11 17.31 -5.48
N ILE A 268 12.25 16.29 -5.60
CA ILE A 268 11.61 15.64 -4.44
C ILE A 268 12.49 14.48 -3.97
N LEU A 269 12.99 14.54 -2.75
CA LEU A 269 13.62 13.42 -2.05
C LEU A 269 12.54 12.62 -1.29
N ILE A 270 12.41 11.31 -1.52
CA ILE A 270 11.49 10.46 -0.76
C ILE A 270 12.29 9.46 0.06
N LEU A 271 12.16 9.58 1.39
CA LEU A 271 12.78 8.73 2.39
C LEU A 271 11.69 7.84 3.00
N GLY A 272 11.83 6.52 2.81
CA GLY A 272 10.97 5.51 3.42
C GLY A 272 11.65 4.85 4.62
N SER A 273 10.85 4.32 5.55
CA SER A 273 11.34 3.42 6.60
C SER A 273 10.17 2.63 7.18
N HIS A 274 10.48 1.59 7.94
CA HIS A 274 9.52 0.96 8.85
C HIS A 274 9.87 1.37 10.29
N SER A 275 8.90 1.89 11.04
CA SER A 275 9.19 2.38 12.41
C SER A 275 9.46 1.27 13.40
N TRP A 276 9.05 0.04 13.09
CA TRP A 276 9.31 -1.15 13.90
C TRP A 276 10.74 -1.67 13.76
N ASP A 277 11.50 -1.19 12.77
CA ASP A 277 12.91 -1.52 12.63
C ASP A 277 13.68 -1.01 13.87
N GLU A 278 14.50 -1.88 14.44
CA GLU A 278 15.35 -1.58 15.60
C GLU A 278 16.50 -0.64 15.22
N ASP A 279 16.95 -0.70 13.97
CA ASP A 279 17.99 0.17 13.41
C ASP A 279 17.45 1.59 13.16
N LEU A 280 16.13 1.81 13.21
CA LEU A 280 15.53 3.15 13.18
C LEU A 280 15.22 3.65 14.60
N THR A 281 16.12 4.45 15.16
CA THR A 281 15.96 5.12 16.46
C THR A 281 15.37 6.53 16.32
N GLU A 282 14.80 7.06 17.41
CA GLU A 282 14.37 8.47 17.49
C GLU A 282 15.49 9.46 17.13
N SER A 283 16.74 9.12 17.47
CA SER A 283 17.91 9.96 17.18
C SER A 283 18.24 9.98 15.69
N GLU A 284 18.08 8.86 14.99
CA GLU A 284 18.23 8.81 13.53
C GLU A 284 17.14 9.58 12.82
N ILE A 285 15.87 9.44 13.24
CA ILE A 285 14.75 10.23 12.69
C ILE A 285 15.03 11.73 12.87
N LYS A 286 15.44 12.14 14.07
CA LYS A 286 15.78 13.53 14.39
C LYS A 286 16.93 14.06 13.54
N ASN A 287 17.99 13.26 13.38
CA ASN A 287 19.13 13.59 12.54
C ASN A 287 18.72 13.72 11.07
N ALA A 288 17.87 12.83 10.57
CA ALA A 288 17.40 12.88 9.18
C ALA A 288 16.60 14.16 8.89
N ILE A 289 15.64 14.50 9.74
CA ILE A 289 14.86 15.75 9.63
C ILE A 289 15.77 16.98 9.66
N GLN A 290 16.76 17.00 10.55
CA GLN A 290 17.71 18.11 10.66
C GLN A 290 18.61 18.22 9.43
N THR A 291 19.17 17.10 8.96
CA THR A 291 20.03 17.04 7.77
C THR A 291 19.32 17.55 6.53
N VAL A 292 18.06 17.15 6.32
CA VAL A 292 17.21 17.61 5.22
C VAL A 292 16.99 19.13 5.28
N ARG A 293 16.72 19.68 6.47
CA ARG A 293 16.54 21.12 6.67
C ARG A 293 17.82 21.93 6.50
N ASP A 294 18.94 21.41 7.00
CA ASP A 294 20.25 22.04 6.89
C ASP A 294 20.69 22.15 5.42
N ASN A 295 20.24 21.22 4.58
CA ASN A 295 20.41 21.26 3.12
C ASN A 295 19.34 22.12 2.40
N GLY A 296 18.42 22.73 3.13
CA GLY A 296 17.45 23.69 2.59
C GLY A 296 16.26 23.06 1.87
N LEU A 297 15.98 21.77 2.08
CA LEU A 297 14.78 21.12 1.54
C LEU A 297 13.55 21.44 2.40
N ALA A 298 12.41 21.65 1.76
CA ALA A 298 11.12 21.77 2.43
C ALA A 298 10.58 20.37 2.77
N ILE A 299 10.32 20.10 4.05
CA ILE A 299 9.66 18.84 4.45
C ILE A 299 8.16 18.97 4.23
N ARG A 300 7.58 18.05 3.45
CA ARG A 300 6.19 18.07 3.01
C ARG A 300 5.59 16.65 3.08
N THR A 301 4.26 16.58 3.05
CA THR A 301 3.55 15.35 2.69
C THR A 301 3.76 15.02 1.21
N LEU A 302 3.38 13.82 0.77
CA LEU A 302 3.55 13.38 -0.61
C LEU A 302 2.71 14.23 -1.55
N HIS A 303 1.43 14.44 -1.24
CA HIS A 303 0.54 15.28 -2.05
C HIS A 303 1.07 16.71 -2.15
N ASP A 304 1.48 17.33 -1.04
CA ASP A 304 2.00 18.71 -1.05
C ASP A 304 3.29 18.84 -1.88
N ALA A 305 4.16 17.84 -1.86
CA ALA A 305 5.36 17.81 -2.69
C ALA A 305 5.00 17.70 -4.19
N LEU A 306 3.99 16.91 -4.54
CA LEU A 306 3.51 16.76 -5.92
C LEU A 306 2.82 18.03 -6.42
N VAL A 307 2.02 18.69 -5.58
CA VAL A 307 1.41 19.99 -5.88
C VAL A 307 2.50 21.05 -6.08
N ALA A 308 3.52 21.10 -5.22
CA ALA A 308 4.63 22.05 -5.34
C ALA A 308 5.42 21.92 -6.64
N THR A 309 5.45 20.73 -7.24
CA THR A 309 6.08 20.50 -8.56
C THR A 309 5.12 20.66 -9.74
N GLY A 310 3.83 20.85 -9.47
CA GLY A 310 2.76 20.88 -10.48
C GLY A 310 2.48 19.52 -11.12
N ALA A 311 2.95 18.43 -10.51
CA ALA A 311 2.72 17.06 -10.98
C ALA A 311 1.27 16.60 -10.72
N VAL A 312 0.63 17.17 -9.70
CA VAL A 312 -0.78 16.98 -9.36
C VAL A 312 -1.41 18.38 -9.16
N GLU A 313 -2.69 18.50 -9.50
CA GLU A 313 -3.42 19.76 -9.28
C GLU A 313 -3.69 19.96 -7.79
N ASP A 314 -3.55 21.21 -7.34
CA ASP A 314 -4.03 21.66 -6.03
C ASP A 314 -5.56 21.68 -6.06
N SER A 315 -6.14 20.50 -5.96
CA SER A 315 -7.52 20.35 -5.56
C SER A 315 -7.49 20.30 -4.05
N GLU A 316 -7.54 21.49 -3.43
CA GLU A 316 -8.21 21.60 -2.15
C GLU A 316 -9.55 20.93 -2.38
N GLU A 317 -9.73 19.72 -1.86
CA GLU A 317 -11.05 19.13 -1.75
C GLU A 317 -11.83 20.16 -0.95
N THR A 318 -12.59 21.00 -1.67
CA THR A 318 -13.63 21.79 -1.08
C THR A 318 -14.46 20.76 -0.37
N SER A 319 -14.28 20.70 0.94
CA SER A 319 -15.04 19.93 1.90
C SER A 319 -16.49 20.38 1.76
N ASP A 320 -17.12 19.95 0.67
CA ASP A 320 -18.54 19.94 0.46
C ASP A 320 -19.00 18.80 1.36
N ASP A 321 -19.11 19.14 2.64
CA ASP A 321 -19.93 18.54 3.69
C ASP A 321 -20.50 17.17 3.25
N PRO A 322 -19.96 16.02 3.74
CA PRO A 322 -20.44 14.69 3.39
C PRO A 322 -21.79 14.46 4.07
N LYS A 323 -22.79 15.19 3.60
CA LYS A 323 -24.12 15.24 4.20
C LYS A 323 -25.08 15.73 3.15
N GLN A 324 -25.35 14.91 2.13
CA GLN A 324 -26.68 14.37 1.83
C GLN A 324 -26.53 13.25 0.79
N THR A 325 -26.77 12.01 1.18
CA THR A 325 -27.21 10.99 0.24
C THR A 325 -28.54 11.47 -0.35
N PRO A 326 -28.68 11.75 -1.66
CA PRO A 326 -30.01 11.90 -2.23
C PRO A 326 -30.57 10.48 -2.34
N THR A 327 -31.37 10.06 -1.36
CA THR A 327 -32.31 8.95 -1.53
C THR A 327 -33.40 9.41 -2.49
N GLU A 328 -33.08 9.57 -3.77
CA GLU A 328 -34.07 9.66 -4.84
C GLU A 328 -34.50 8.23 -5.16
N THR A 329 -35.43 7.71 -4.37
CA THR A 329 -36.22 6.55 -4.78
C THR A 329 -37.09 7.00 -5.96
N PRO A 330 -36.89 6.50 -7.20
CA PRO A 330 -37.78 6.83 -8.29
C PRO A 330 -39.13 6.21 -8.00
N THR A 331 -40.10 7.03 -7.63
CA THR A 331 -41.50 6.61 -7.52
C THR A 331 -42.07 6.57 -8.94
N GLU A 332 -41.73 5.53 -9.70
CA GLU A 332 -42.46 5.18 -10.92
C GLU A 332 -43.85 4.72 -10.50
N THR A 333 -44.82 5.61 -10.64
CA THR A 333 -46.25 5.31 -10.49
C THR A 333 -46.69 4.55 -11.75
N PRO A 334 -47.15 3.30 -11.67
CA PRO A 334 -47.66 2.61 -12.85
C PRO A 334 -49.02 3.21 -13.23
N GLU A 335 -49.13 3.74 -14.45
CA GLU A 335 -50.42 4.05 -15.06
C GLU A 335 -51.16 2.74 -15.39
N GLU A 336 -52.42 2.63 -14.92
CA GLU A 336 -53.31 1.50 -15.22
C GLU A 336 -53.61 1.41 -16.73
N PRO A 337 -53.58 0.20 -17.32
CA PRO A 337 -54.10 -0.01 -18.66
C PRO A 337 -55.61 -0.31 -18.64
N ASP A 338 -56.34 0.41 -19.50
CA ASP A 338 -57.76 0.26 -19.78
C ASP A 338 -58.18 -1.19 -20.15
N GLU A 339 -59.33 -1.59 -19.60
CA GLU A 339 -60.09 -2.80 -19.95
C GLU A 339 -60.44 -2.87 -21.45
N PRO A 340 -60.57 -4.09 -21.99
CA PRO A 340 -61.82 -4.36 -22.68
C PRO A 340 -62.52 -5.65 -22.23
N GLU A 341 -63.83 -5.50 -21.98
CA GLU A 341 -64.85 -6.54 -22.02
C GLU A 341 -64.67 -7.49 -23.22
N GLN A 342 -64.96 -8.78 -23.03
CA GLN A 342 -65.93 -9.56 -23.83
C GLN A 342 -66.22 -10.94 -23.18
N THR A 343 -67.44 -11.41 -23.45
CA THR A 343 -68.28 -12.37 -22.74
C THR A 343 -68.13 -13.83 -23.26
N PRO A 344 -68.77 -14.84 -22.62
CA PRO A 344 -68.32 -16.24 -22.58
C PRO A 344 -68.92 -17.14 -23.66
N THR A 345 -68.35 -18.32 -23.89
CA THR A 345 -69.03 -19.44 -24.57
C THR A 345 -68.53 -20.81 -24.09
N GLU A 346 -69.42 -21.49 -23.35
CA GLU A 346 -69.76 -22.94 -23.32
C GLU A 346 -68.65 -24.03 -23.23
N THR A 347 -68.65 -24.71 -22.08
CA THR A 347 -68.51 -26.16 -21.74
C THR A 347 -68.88 -27.13 -22.92
N PRO A 348 -68.43 -28.42 -23.02
CA PRO A 348 -68.28 -29.33 -21.87
C PRO A 348 -67.35 -30.60 -21.95
N THR A 349 -67.30 -31.30 -20.80
CA THR A 349 -67.14 -32.76 -20.52
C THR A 349 -65.89 -33.55 -20.95
N GLU A 350 -65.20 -34.17 -19.99
CA GLU A 350 -65.30 -35.61 -19.57
C GLU A 350 -64.22 -35.94 -18.50
N THR A 351 -64.70 -36.34 -17.31
CA THR A 351 -64.06 -37.24 -16.30
C THR A 351 -64.13 -38.69 -16.84
N PRO A 352 -63.56 -39.79 -16.26
CA PRO A 352 -62.72 -39.97 -15.06
C PRO A 352 -61.55 -40.98 -15.20
N GLU A 353 -60.71 -41.12 -14.15
CA GLU A 353 -60.48 -42.37 -13.39
C GLU A 353 -59.22 -42.25 -12.49
N GLU A 354 -59.47 -42.13 -11.18
CA GLU A 354 -58.68 -42.72 -10.08
C GLU A 354 -59.09 -44.21 -9.91
N PRO A 355 -58.46 -45.09 -9.08
CA PRO A 355 -57.60 -44.80 -7.91
C PRO A 355 -56.37 -45.73 -7.73
N ASP A 356 -55.50 -45.43 -6.76
CA ASP A 356 -55.25 -46.32 -5.60
C ASP A 356 -54.17 -45.73 -4.67
N GLU A 357 -54.63 -45.34 -3.49
CA GLU A 357 -53.92 -45.21 -2.21
C GLU A 357 -53.39 -46.61 -1.73
N PRO A 358 -52.47 -46.74 -0.74
CA PRO A 358 -52.63 -46.11 0.58
C PRO A 358 -51.36 -45.71 1.37
N GLU A 359 -51.63 -44.89 2.38
CA GLU A 359 -51.06 -44.82 3.74
C GLU A 359 -49.55 -44.99 3.94
N GLN A 360 -48.92 -44.00 4.59
CA GLN A 360 -48.49 -44.12 6.00
C GLN A 360 -48.03 -42.77 6.56
N THR A 361 -48.61 -42.38 7.69
CA THR A 361 -48.11 -41.39 8.66
C THR A 361 -47.13 -42.09 9.62
N PRO A 362 -46.14 -41.38 10.18
CA PRO A 362 -46.34 -40.96 11.57
C PRO A 362 -45.85 -39.55 11.91
N THR A 363 -46.60 -39.01 12.86
CA THR A 363 -46.40 -37.82 13.68
C THR A 363 -45.16 -37.95 14.58
N GLU A 364 -44.28 -36.95 14.59
CA GLU A 364 -43.37 -36.69 15.69
C GLU A 364 -43.51 -35.20 16.08
N THR A 365 -44.00 -34.98 17.30
CA THR A 365 -44.14 -33.68 17.95
C THR A 365 -42.96 -33.51 18.90
N PRO A 366 -42.02 -32.57 18.70
CA PRO A 366 -41.01 -32.32 19.71
C PRO A 366 -41.64 -31.53 20.87
N THR A 367 -41.62 -32.15 22.05
CA THR A 367 -41.98 -31.51 23.32
C THR A 367 -40.69 -31.02 23.97
N GLU A 368 -40.30 -29.77 23.71
CA GLU A 368 -39.22 -29.12 24.45
C GLU A 368 -39.80 -28.58 25.77
N THR A 369 -39.32 -29.17 26.87
CA THR A 369 -39.56 -28.69 28.24
C THR A 369 -38.38 -27.80 28.62
N PRO A 370 -38.57 -26.49 28.89
CA PRO A 370 -37.48 -25.66 29.39
C PRO A 370 -37.24 -25.97 30.88
N GLU A 371 -36.03 -26.44 31.20
CA GLU A 371 -35.53 -26.48 32.58
C GLU A 371 -35.12 -25.05 33.02
N GLU A 372 -35.51 -24.69 34.24
CA GLU A 372 -35.17 -23.41 34.89
C GLU A 372 -33.65 -23.30 35.13
N PRO A 373 -33.05 -22.11 34.98
CA PRO A 373 -31.66 -21.90 35.38
C PRO A 373 -31.55 -21.74 36.91
N ASP A 374 -30.73 -22.59 37.52
CA ASP A 374 -30.33 -22.52 38.93
C ASP A 374 -29.62 -21.20 39.27
N GLU A 375 -30.01 -20.62 40.41
CA GLU A 375 -29.45 -19.41 41.01
C GLU A 375 -27.95 -19.55 41.32
N PRO A 376 -27.08 -18.57 40.97
CA PRO A 376 -25.73 -18.53 41.48
C PRO A 376 -25.71 -18.01 42.92
N LYS A 377 -25.47 -18.93 43.86
CA LYS A 377 -25.14 -18.64 45.26
C LYS A 377 -23.79 -17.93 45.36
N GLN A 378 -23.81 -16.65 45.70
CA GLN A 378 -22.62 -15.94 46.15
C GLN A 378 -22.15 -16.44 47.51
N THR A 379 -20.85 -16.66 47.65
CA THR A 379 -20.17 -16.70 48.95
C THR A 379 -18.90 -15.84 48.85
N PRO A 380 -18.69 -14.85 49.72
CA PRO A 380 -17.47 -14.06 49.73
C PRO A 380 -16.41 -14.76 50.59
N THR A 381 -15.15 -14.75 50.19
CA THR A 381 -14.04 -15.12 51.08
C THR A 381 -12.79 -14.30 50.75
N GLU A 382 -12.58 -13.32 51.62
CA GLU A 382 -11.32 -12.88 52.25
C GLU A 382 -10.04 -12.76 51.39
N THR A 383 -9.62 -11.50 51.28
CA THR A 383 -8.28 -10.92 51.16
C THR A 383 -7.12 -11.81 51.65
N PRO A 384 -5.97 -11.76 50.95
CA PRO A 384 -4.74 -11.43 51.67
C PRO A 384 -3.98 -10.26 51.03
N THR A 385 -3.55 -9.39 51.93
CA THR A 385 -2.57 -8.33 51.76
C THR A 385 -1.19 -8.95 51.61
N GLU A 386 -0.48 -8.65 50.52
CA GLU A 386 0.98 -8.78 50.47
C GLU A 386 1.54 -7.51 49.84
N THR A 387 2.40 -6.88 50.62
CA THR A 387 3.13 -5.64 50.34
C THR A 387 4.36 -5.98 49.49
N PRO A 388 4.61 -5.32 48.35
CA PRO A 388 5.91 -5.44 47.70
C PRO A 388 6.93 -4.57 48.43
N GLU A 389 7.99 -5.21 48.94
CA GLU A 389 9.20 -4.57 49.44
C GLU A 389 9.96 -3.89 48.28
N GLU A 390 10.46 -2.68 48.54
CA GLU A 390 11.35 -1.92 47.66
C GLU A 390 12.67 -2.69 47.41
N PRO A 391 13.20 -2.73 46.18
CA PRO A 391 14.57 -3.17 45.96
C PRO A 391 15.55 -2.02 46.22
N ASP A 392 16.54 -2.35 47.07
CA ASP A 392 17.68 -1.54 47.48
C ASP A 392 18.49 -0.95 46.31
N GLU A 393 18.89 0.31 46.50
CA GLU A 393 19.95 1.01 45.74
C GLU A 393 21.27 0.22 45.77
N PRO A 394 21.92 -0.03 44.63
CA PRO A 394 23.34 -0.35 44.63
C PRO A 394 24.21 0.91 44.60
N GLU A 395 25.06 0.96 45.61
CA GLU A 395 26.08 1.94 45.93
C GLU A 395 27.05 2.28 44.78
N ASP A 396 27.44 3.56 44.77
CA ASP A 396 28.63 4.13 44.15
C ASP A 396 29.84 3.19 44.15
N ASN A 397 30.38 2.93 42.95
CA ASN A 397 31.78 2.55 42.78
C ASN A 397 32.39 3.30 41.59
N GLU A 398 32.96 4.47 41.88
CA GLU A 398 34.12 4.96 41.11
C GLU A 398 35.28 3.97 41.25
N PRO A 399 36.01 3.71 40.15
CA PRO A 399 37.42 4.11 40.24
C PRO A 399 38.00 4.69 38.93
N GLU A 400 38.68 5.82 39.12
CA GLU A 400 40.05 6.11 38.69
C GLU A 400 40.46 5.78 37.24
N ASN A 401 40.37 6.80 36.39
CA ASN A 401 41.51 7.48 35.74
C ASN A 401 42.77 6.62 35.50
N ASN A 402 42.99 6.16 34.26
CA ASN A 402 44.32 5.82 33.72
C ASN A 402 44.35 5.89 32.18
N GLU A 403 44.66 7.07 31.64
CA GLU A 403 45.55 7.24 30.48
C GLU A 403 46.93 7.70 31.02
N PRO A 404 48.06 7.64 30.28
CA PRO A 404 48.23 7.29 28.86
C PRO A 404 49.42 6.32 28.61
N THR A 405 49.51 5.70 27.44
CA THR A 405 50.85 5.43 26.85
C THR A 405 50.83 5.42 25.32
N GLN A 406 51.23 6.56 24.74
CA GLN A 406 51.73 6.64 23.38
C GLN A 406 52.99 5.78 23.25
N THR A 407 53.00 4.84 22.31
CA THR A 407 54.24 4.22 21.82
C THR A 407 54.37 4.51 20.33
N SER A 408 55.22 5.49 20.02
CA SER A 408 55.74 5.78 18.69
C SER A 408 56.96 4.92 18.38
N ILE A 409 56.92 4.11 17.31
CA ILE A 409 58.11 3.66 16.55
C ILE A 409 57.70 3.42 15.05
N PRO A 410 58.63 3.34 14.09
CA PRO A 410 58.84 4.40 13.09
C PRO A 410 58.57 3.94 11.63
N GLU A 411 58.65 4.92 10.72
CA GLU A 411 58.76 4.75 9.27
C GLU A 411 59.68 3.57 8.87
N SER A 412 59.18 2.71 7.99
CA SER A 412 60.01 1.83 7.17
C SER A 412 59.51 1.84 5.73
N THR A 413 60.32 2.45 4.87
CA THR A 413 60.27 2.47 3.40
C THR A 413 60.53 1.09 2.78
N ALA A 414 59.60 0.59 1.95
CA ALA A 414 59.81 -0.10 0.65
C ALA A 414 58.57 -0.95 0.27
N PRO A 415 58.22 -1.06 -1.03
CA PRO A 415 56.98 -1.70 -1.49
C PRO A 415 57.14 -3.22 -1.64
N PRO A 416 56.13 -4.04 -1.31
CA PRO A 416 56.08 -5.43 -1.73
C PRO A 416 55.35 -5.60 -3.07
N GLU A 417 55.88 -6.53 -3.87
CA GLU A 417 55.35 -7.04 -5.14
C GLU A 417 53.95 -7.69 -4.99
N PRO A 418 53.14 -7.76 -6.06
CA PRO A 418 51.78 -8.31 -5.98
C PRO A 418 51.78 -9.85 -5.88
N PRO A 419 51.01 -10.45 -4.96
CA PRO A 419 50.76 -11.88 -4.99
C PRO A 419 49.62 -12.23 -5.95
N SER A 420 49.98 -13.05 -6.94
CA SER A 420 49.27 -14.20 -7.50
C SER A 420 47.80 -14.39 -7.11
N SER A 421 46.95 -14.37 -8.14
CA SER A 421 45.60 -14.93 -8.19
C SER A 421 45.54 -16.40 -7.74
N GLY A 422 44.62 -16.73 -6.83
CA GLY A 422 44.26 -18.11 -6.53
C GLY A 422 43.35 -18.24 -5.30
N ASP A 423 42.19 -18.85 -5.54
CA ASP A 423 41.30 -19.52 -4.59
C ASP A 423 40.21 -18.67 -3.89
N SER A 424 39.03 -18.62 -4.53
CA SER A 424 37.77 -18.21 -3.91
C SER A 424 37.08 -19.45 -3.33
N SER A 425 37.20 -19.63 -2.02
CA SER A 425 36.25 -20.42 -1.24
C SER A 425 35.04 -19.51 -0.89
N PRO A 426 33.80 -20.03 -0.89
CA PRO A 426 32.63 -19.26 -0.51
C PRO A 426 32.67 -18.91 0.99
N PRO A 427 32.15 -17.74 1.39
CA PRO A 427 31.97 -17.41 2.80
C PRO A 427 30.85 -18.28 3.42
N PRO A 428 30.90 -18.50 4.75
CA PRO A 428 29.92 -19.31 5.48
C PRO A 428 28.58 -18.61 5.66
N ASP A 429 27.52 -19.43 5.75
CA ASP A 429 26.11 -19.09 6.01
C ASP A 429 25.91 -18.01 7.08
N SER A 430 25.30 -16.92 6.63
CA SER A 430 24.04 -16.32 7.08
C SER A 430 23.65 -16.46 8.56
N LEU A 431 23.63 -15.31 9.24
CA LEU A 431 22.87 -15.09 10.46
C LEU A 431 21.39 -14.99 10.10
N GLU A 432 20.54 -15.78 10.77
CA GLU A 432 19.09 -15.67 10.74
C GLU A 432 18.67 -14.26 11.19
N ARG A 433 18.17 -13.42 10.27
CA ARG A 433 17.40 -12.21 10.61
C ARG A 433 15.93 -12.54 10.37
N SER A 434 15.09 -12.19 11.34
CA SER A 434 13.70 -12.57 11.43
C SER A 434 12.85 -11.88 10.37
N GLU A 435 12.05 -12.64 9.63
CA GLU A 435 10.90 -12.10 8.88
C GLU A 435 10.06 -11.22 9.81
N PRO A 436 9.43 -10.14 9.31
CA PRO A 436 8.41 -9.45 10.08
C PRO A 436 7.38 -10.47 10.55
N PRO A 437 6.86 -10.38 11.80
CA PRO A 437 5.90 -11.35 12.30
C PRO A 437 4.78 -11.49 11.28
N ASP A 438 4.50 -12.74 10.88
CA ASP A 438 3.37 -13.02 10.01
C ASP A 438 2.16 -12.29 10.58
N ALA A 439 1.48 -11.56 9.70
CA ALA A 439 0.23 -10.91 10.07
C ALA A 439 -0.64 -11.97 10.73
N PRO A 440 -1.35 -11.65 11.83
CA PRO A 440 -2.20 -12.63 12.47
C PRO A 440 -3.07 -13.25 11.38
N GLU A 441 -2.99 -14.57 11.22
CA GLU A 441 -3.94 -15.30 10.38
C GLU A 441 -5.31 -14.76 10.79
N PRO A 442 -6.16 -14.33 9.83
CA PRO A 442 -7.47 -13.86 10.18
C PRO A 442 -8.09 -14.96 11.02
N GLU A 443 -8.28 -14.69 12.32
CA GLU A 443 -8.85 -15.69 13.21
C GLU A 443 -10.08 -16.20 12.48
N GLU A 444 -10.25 -17.53 12.43
CA GLU A 444 -11.43 -18.23 11.92
C GLU A 444 -12.62 -17.87 12.85
N THR A 445 -12.93 -16.59 12.89
CA THR A 445 -14.06 -15.98 13.53
C THR A 445 -15.23 -16.56 12.79
N ALA A 446 -16.07 -17.27 13.55
CA ALA A 446 -17.31 -17.84 13.05
C ALA A 446 -17.92 -16.88 12.03
N LYS A 447 -18.09 -17.38 10.78
CA LYS A 447 -18.75 -16.70 9.65
C LYS A 447 -19.51 -15.48 10.16
N PRO A 448 -19.14 -14.24 9.77
CA PRO A 448 -19.82 -13.05 10.28
C PRO A 448 -21.32 -13.30 10.18
N THR A 449 -21.97 -13.33 11.34
CA THR A 449 -23.42 -13.45 11.36
C THR A 449 -23.90 -12.26 10.55
N PRO A 450 -24.65 -12.47 9.45
CA PRO A 450 -25.01 -11.38 8.57
C PRO A 450 -25.62 -10.29 9.44
N ARG A 451 -25.06 -9.08 9.37
CA ARG A 451 -25.60 -7.90 10.04
C ARG A 451 -27.07 -7.86 9.65
N THR A 452 -27.96 -8.11 10.62
CA THR A 452 -29.40 -8.16 10.40
C THR A 452 -29.86 -6.76 10.01
N THR A 453 -29.88 -6.48 8.72
CA THR A 453 -30.68 -5.40 8.17
C THR A 453 -32.12 -5.77 8.48
N VAL A 454 -32.78 -4.97 9.33
CA VAL A 454 -34.20 -5.13 9.64
C VAL A 454 -35.00 -4.83 8.38
N THR A 455 -35.07 -5.82 7.49
CA THR A 455 -35.94 -5.81 6.32
C THR A 455 -37.28 -6.35 6.78
N SER A 456 -38.30 -5.50 6.78
CA SER A 456 -39.67 -5.92 7.03
C SER A 456 -40.17 -6.67 5.79
N THR A 457 -40.19 -8.00 5.85
CA THR A 457 -40.72 -8.86 4.78
C THR A 457 -42.24 -8.95 4.86
N PRO A 458 -43.00 -8.68 3.78
CA PRO A 458 -44.26 -9.34 3.56
C PRO A 458 -44.05 -10.67 2.82
N SER A 459 -44.86 -11.61 3.25
CA SER A 459 -44.88 -13.03 2.94
C SER A 459 -45.16 -13.38 1.47
N SER A 460 -44.54 -14.49 1.04
CA SER A 460 -45.08 -15.61 0.23
C SER A 460 -44.60 -15.83 -1.22
N ALA A 461 -44.10 -17.07 -1.38
CA ALA A 461 -44.33 -18.05 -2.45
C ALA A 461 -43.31 -18.17 -3.61
N GLU A 462 -42.59 -19.31 -3.57
CA GLU A 462 -41.81 -19.95 -4.63
C GLU A 462 -42.65 -20.38 -5.84
N THR A 463 -42.10 -20.27 -7.05
CA THR A 463 -42.15 -21.30 -8.13
C THR A 463 -41.10 -20.98 -9.24
N PRO A 464 -40.77 -21.90 -10.18
CA PRO A 464 -39.39 -22.29 -10.55
C PRO A 464 -38.98 -21.81 -11.97
N PRO A 465 -37.78 -22.15 -12.50
CA PRO A 465 -37.20 -21.43 -13.64
C PRO A 465 -37.63 -22.02 -14.99
N PRO A 466 -37.73 -21.20 -16.07
CA PRO A 466 -37.80 -21.72 -17.42
C PRO A 466 -36.39 -21.87 -18.04
N THR A 467 -36.16 -23.05 -18.60
CA THR A 467 -35.00 -23.43 -19.40
C THR A 467 -35.27 -23.25 -20.91
N SER A 468 -34.37 -22.52 -21.58
CA SER A 468 -33.91 -22.62 -23.00
C SER A 468 -34.94 -22.50 -24.17
N PRO A 469 -34.54 -22.33 -25.46
CA PRO A 469 -33.24 -21.98 -26.06
C PRO A 469 -33.31 -20.80 -27.07
N THR A 470 -32.20 -20.08 -27.29
CA THR A 470 -32.06 -19.20 -28.48
C THR A 470 -30.94 -19.72 -29.38
N THR A 471 -31.33 -20.24 -30.54
CA THR A 471 -30.43 -20.58 -31.65
C THR A 471 -30.14 -19.31 -32.44
N VAL A 472 -28.92 -18.78 -32.39
CA VAL A 472 -28.50 -17.66 -33.25
C VAL A 472 -27.69 -18.23 -34.40
N THR A 473 -28.21 -18.05 -35.61
CA THR A 473 -27.56 -18.48 -36.85
C THR A 473 -26.55 -17.42 -37.28
N SER A 474 -25.27 -17.77 -37.25
CA SER A 474 -24.18 -16.94 -37.77
C SER A 474 -24.33 -16.76 -39.28
N THR A 475 -24.51 -15.51 -39.73
CA THR A 475 -24.37 -15.13 -41.14
C THR A 475 -23.16 -14.21 -41.27
N SER A 476 -22.08 -14.76 -41.81
CA SER A 476 -20.86 -14.06 -42.17
C SER A 476 -21.12 -13.13 -43.36
N SER A 477 -20.84 -11.83 -43.21
CA SER A 477 -20.69 -10.89 -44.32
C SER A 477 -19.24 -10.39 -44.33
N PRO A 478 -18.57 -10.35 -45.51
CA PRO A 478 -17.16 -9.99 -45.60
C PRO A 478 -16.96 -8.47 -45.54
N THR A 479 -16.03 -8.04 -44.69
CA THR A 479 -15.54 -6.65 -44.60
C THR A 479 -14.68 -6.33 -45.82
N GLU A 480 -15.13 -5.37 -46.64
CA GLU A 480 -14.34 -4.78 -47.71
C GLU A 480 -13.16 -3.96 -47.15
N THR A 481 -11.97 -4.25 -47.63
CA THR A 481 -10.72 -3.51 -47.38
C THR A 481 -10.70 -2.20 -48.18
N PRO A 482 -10.45 -1.03 -47.58
CA PRO A 482 -10.18 0.19 -48.35
C PRO A 482 -8.76 0.19 -48.94
N PRO A 483 -8.54 0.76 -50.14
CA PRO A 483 -7.23 0.79 -50.80
C PRO A 483 -6.27 1.82 -50.15
N PRO A 484 -4.95 1.64 -50.32
CA PRO A 484 -3.94 2.48 -49.69
C PRO A 484 -3.83 3.87 -50.32
N THR A 485 -3.72 4.88 -49.45
CA THR A 485 -3.47 6.28 -49.80
C THR A 485 -2.05 6.48 -50.30
N THR A 486 -1.95 6.97 -51.54
CA THR A 486 -0.72 7.38 -52.23
C THR A 486 -0.03 8.57 -51.55
N ALA A 487 1.27 8.45 -51.28
CA ALA A 487 2.15 9.54 -50.88
C ALA A 487 2.46 10.49 -52.07
N PRO A 488 2.61 11.81 -51.87
CA PRO A 488 3.08 12.69 -52.91
C PRO A 488 4.61 12.78 -52.97
N ALA A 489 5.06 12.90 -54.21
CA ALA A 489 6.43 12.84 -54.68
C ALA A 489 7.33 13.99 -54.24
N THR A 490 8.61 13.64 -54.15
CA THR A 490 9.79 14.50 -54.15
C THR A 490 9.81 15.47 -55.33
N THR A 491 10.12 16.75 -55.05
CA THR A 491 10.58 17.69 -56.08
C THR A 491 11.96 18.18 -55.72
N SER A 492 12.96 17.72 -56.48
CA SER A 492 14.30 18.27 -56.54
C SER A 492 14.30 19.47 -57.47
N ALA A 493 14.78 20.63 -57.02
CA ALA A 493 15.22 21.70 -57.90
C ALA A 493 16.46 22.38 -57.31
N ARG A 494 17.49 22.34 -58.16
CA ARG A 494 18.88 22.77 -58.04
C ARG A 494 18.98 24.27 -58.33
N GLY A 495 19.83 24.98 -57.61
CA GLY A 495 20.17 26.38 -57.90
C GLY A 495 21.32 26.90 -57.06
N ASP A 496 22.54 26.77 -57.60
CA ASP A 496 23.78 27.40 -57.15
C ASP A 496 23.66 28.93 -57.08
N GLU A 497 24.30 29.58 -56.09
CA GLU A 497 25.37 30.58 -56.32
C GLU A 497 25.91 31.19 -55.00
N ARG A 498 27.18 30.87 -54.70
CA ARG A 498 28.28 31.77 -54.30
C ARG A 498 27.95 33.07 -53.52
N THR A 499 28.48 33.22 -52.29
CA THR A 499 29.63 34.10 -51.97
C THR A 499 29.93 34.20 -50.46
N SER A 500 31.18 33.89 -50.12
CA SER A 500 32.05 34.50 -49.09
C SER A 500 31.45 35.20 -47.85
N ARG A 501 31.79 34.70 -46.65
CA ARG A 501 32.76 35.31 -45.70
C ARG A 501 32.74 34.58 -44.35
N THR A 502 33.91 34.09 -43.96
CA THR A 502 34.30 33.79 -42.57
C THR A 502 34.25 35.08 -41.73
N PRO A 503 34.01 34.98 -40.42
CA PRO A 503 35.17 35.03 -39.53
C PRO A 503 35.16 33.95 -38.45
N GLU A 504 36.40 33.65 -38.06
CA GLU A 504 36.84 32.76 -37.00
C GLU A 504 36.13 33.03 -35.67
N SER A 505 35.70 31.97 -35.00
CA SER A 505 35.62 31.93 -33.55
C SER A 505 36.15 30.59 -33.07
N THR A 506 37.38 30.64 -32.58
CA THR A 506 38.09 29.58 -31.87
C THR A 506 37.47 29.40 -30.49
N THR A 507 36.86 28.23 -30.26
CA THR A 507 36.64 27.68 -28.92
C THR A 507 37.17 26.24 -28.93
N PRO A 508 38.07 25.85 -27.99
CA PRO A 508 38.65 24.53 -27.99
C PRO A 508 37.63 23.48 -27.54
N ALA A 509 37.50 22.42 -28.35
CA ALA A 509 36.80 21.21 -27.98
C ALA A 509 37.52 20.54 -26.80
N ARG A 510 36.87 20.53 -25.64
CA ARG A 510 37.25 19.71 -24.50
C ARG A 510 36.73 18.31 -24.76
N GLN A 511 37.62 17.40 -25.15
CA GLN A 511 37.37 15.96 -25.14
C GLN A 511 37.11 15.55 -23.69
N SER A 512 35.84 15.32 -23.35
CA SER A 512 35.46 14.62 -22.13
C SER A 512 35.53 13.12 -22.44
N ASP A 513 36.63 12.49 -22.05
CA ASP A 513 36.66 11.05 -21.83
C ASP A 513 35.78 10.75 -20.61
N SER A 514 34.50 10.53 -20.85
CA SER A 514 33.58 9.93 -19.87
C SER A 514 33.45 8.44 -20.18
N SER A 515 34.50 7.68 -19.91
CA SER A 515 34.35 6.24 -19.63
C SER A 515 33.84 6.10 -18.18
N GLY A 516 32.63 6.60 -17.93
CA GLY A 516 31.88 6.28 -16.74
C GLY A 516 31.46 4.82 -16.88
N ARG A 517 32.15 3.93 -16.17
CA ARG A 517 31.65 2.58 -15.91
C ARG A 517 30.34 2.77 -15.15
N ILE A 518 29.25 2.43 -15.82
CA ILE A 518 27.93 2.29 -15.22
C ILE A 518 28.01 1.13 -14.21
N PRO A 519 27.81 1.34 -12.90
CA PRO A 519 27.63 0.25 -11.95
C PRO A 519 26.15 -0.17 -12.04
N PHE A 520 25.82 -1.09 -12.94
CA PHE A 520 24.42 -1.54 -13.13
C PHE A 520 24.21 -3.02 -12.84
N LEU A 521 25.26 -3.73 -12.41
CA LEU A 521 25.16 -5.17 -12.15
C LEU A 521 25.64 -5.56 -10.76
N SER A 522 26.68 -4.95 -10.18
CA SER A 522 27.10 -5.27 -8.81
C SER A 522 26.05 -4.92 -7.77
N ASP A 523 25.45 -3.74 -7.90
CA ASP A 523 24.55 -3.19 -6.89
C ASP A 523 23.17 -3.87 -6.96
N LEU A 524 22.80 -4.38 -8.15
CA LEU A 524 21.63 -5.24 -8.33
C LEU A 524 21.83 -6.62 -7.69
N PHE A 525 23.06 -7.18 -7.71
CA PHE A 525 23.36 -8.49 -7.10
C PHE A 525 23.51 -8.41 -5.58
N ASP A 526 24.12 -7.35 -5.03
CA ASP A 526 24.18 -7.14 -3.57
C ASP A 526 22.79 -6.86 -2.98
N TRP A 527 21.93 -6.13 -3.71
CA TRP A 527 20.54 -5.93 -3.30
C TRP A 527 19.70 -7.21 -3.45
N LEU A 528 19.88 -8.01 -4.52
CA LEU A 528 19.23 -9.33 -4.64
C LEU A 528 19.67 -10.32 -3.54
N ALA A 529 20.92 -10.24 -3.08
CA ALA A 529 21.40 -11.05 -1.97
C ALA A 529 20.78 -10.62 -0.63
N LYS A 530 20.55 -9.31 -0.43
CA LYS A 530 19.82 -8.77 0.74
C LYS A 530 18.32 -9.09 0.69
N LEU A 531 17.72 -9.18 -0.50
CA LEU A 531 16.31 -9.53 -0.70
C LEU A 531 16.03 -11.04 -0.66
N LEU A 532 17.08 -11.88 -0.70
CA LEU A 532 17.01 -13.33 -0.48
C LEU A 532 17.37 -13.72 0.96
N SER A 533 17.66 -12.74 1.81
CA SER A 533 17.86 -12.88 3.26
C SER A 533 16.74 -12.27 4.11
N LEU A 534 15.72 -11.74 3.44
CA LEU A 534 14.38 -11.45 3.94
C LEU A 534 13.46 -12.51 3.34
#